data_AF-A0A7S1RHF8-F1
#
_entry.id   AF-A0A7S1RHF8-F1
#
_cell.length_a   1.000
_cell.length_b   1.000
_cell.length_c   1.000
_cell.angle_alpha   90.00
_cell.angle_beta   90.00
_cell.angle_gamma   90.00
#
_symmetry.space_group_name_H-M   'P 1'
#
loop_
_entity.id
_entity.type
_entity.pdbx_description
1 polymer ?
#
loop_
_entity_poly.entity_id
_entity_poly.type
_entity_poly.pdbx_seq_one_letter_code
_entity_poly.pdbx_strand_id
1 'polypeptide(L)'
;DGAAAFLIFVGVGTLMAVASALLVHFFAPTASGSGIPEVKTILNGFVMPDVVSFRTLCVKVVGLMLSVAAGMALGKEGPLVHVAVCWAQQFSGLFPQFQNEGKRRELFSAAAPAGVST
;
A
#
# COMPACT_ATOMS: atom_id res chain seq x y z
N ASP A 1 -36.42 4.73 -15.38
CA ASP A 1 -35.94 4.61 -13.97
C ASP A 1 -34.64 3.81 -13.76
N GLY A 2 -34.18 2.98 -14.72
CA GLY A 2 -32.86 2.32 -14.60
C GLY A 2 -31.64 3.17 -15.02
N ALA A 3 -31.81 4.06 -16.01
CA ALA A 3 -30.72 4.90 -16.51
C ALA A 3 -30.19 5.90 -15.45
N ALA A 4 -31.09 6.49 -14.65
CA ALA A 4 -30.71 7.39 -13.56
C ALA A 4 -29.91 6.66 -12.47
N ALA A 5 -30.35 5.46 -12.07
CA ALA A 5 -29.64 4.64 -11.08
C ALA A 5 -28.24 4.22 -11.58
N PHE A 6 -28.11 3.85 -12.86
CA PHE A 6 -26.83 3.53 -13.48
C PHE A 6 -25.88 4.75 -13.50
N LEU A 7 -26.38 5.92 -13.88
CA LEU A 7 -25.59 7.15 -13.88
C LEU A 7 -25.13 7.56 -12.48
N ILE A 8 -25.98 7.38 -11.46
CA ILE A 8 -25.62 7.64 -10.06
C ILE A 8 -24.54 6.67 -9.61
N PHE A 9 -24.67 5.37 -9.92
CA PHE A 9 -23.67 4.36 -9.56
C PHE A 9 -22.30 4.67 -10.18
N VAL A 10 -22.25 4.97 -11.47
CA VAL A 10 -21.02 5.34 -12.17
C VAL A 10 -20.46 6.66 -11.64
N GLY A 11 -21.32 7.66 -11.38
CA GLY A 11 -20.92 8.96 -10.84
C GLY A 11 -20.28 8.86 -9.45
N VAL A 12 -20.88 8.10 -8.54
CA VAL A 12 -20.34 7.89 -7.19
C VAL A 12 -19.04 7.08 -7.23
N GLY A 13 -18.99 6.00 -8.03
CA GLY A 13 -17.77 5.19 -8.17
C GLY A 13 -16.61 5.99 -8.75
N THR A 14 -16.84 6.75 -9.82
CA THR A 14 -15.80 7.62 -10.41
C THR A 14 -15.34 8.70 -9.46
N LEU A 15 -16.23 9.33 -8.69
CA LEU A 15 -15.85 10.33 -7.69
C LEU A 15 -14.93 9.73 -6.60
N MET A 16 -15.27 8.54 -6.09
CA MET A 16 -14.45 7.85 -5.08
C MET A 16 -13.09 7.41 -5.63
N ALA A 17 -13.04 6.93 -6.88
CA ALA A 17 -11.78 6.59 -7.55
C ALA A 17 -10.88 7.81 -7.75
N VAL A 18 -11.45 8.95 -8.18
CA VAL A 18 -10.72 10.20 -8.32
C VAL A 18 -10.22 10.70 -6.96
N ALA A 19 -11.06 10.64 -5.91
CA ALA A 19 -10.64 11.00 -4.57
C ALA A 19 -9.45 10.15 -4.08
N SER A 20 -9.48 8.83 -4.33
CA SER A 20 -8.35 7.93 -4.05
C SER A 20 -7.08 8.34 -4.80
N ALA A 21 -7.20 8.60 -6.11
CA ALA A 21 -6.08 9.00 -6.95
C ALA A 21 -5.46 10.34 -6.52
N LEU A 22 -6.28 11.34 -6.20
CA LEU A 22 -5.82 12.64 -5.72
C LEU A 22 -5.13 12.52 -4.35
N LEU A 23 -5.65 11.67 -3.45
CA LEU A 23 -5.04 11.41 -2.16
C LEU A 23 -3.63 10.84 -2.32
N VAL A 24 -3.46 9.83 -3.17
CA VAL A 24 -2.14 9.26 -3.46
C VAL A 24 -1.22 10.29 -4.13
N HIS A 25 -1.73 11.04 -5.11
CA HIS A 25 -0.95 12.00 -5.88
C HIS A 25 -0.39 13.14 -5.02
N PHE A 26 -1.21 13.71 -4.12
CA PHE A 26 -0.80 14.86 -3.32
C PHE A 26 -0.04 14.48 -2.03
N PHE A 27 -0.39 13.37 -1.38
CA PHE A 27 0.19 13.05 -0.06
C PHE A 27 1.38 12.09 -0.11
N ALA A 28 1.34 11.06 -0.96
CA ALA A 28 2.42 10.10 -1.06
C ALA A 28 2.44 9.42 -2.44
N PRO A 29 3.08 10.03 -3.46
CA PRO A 29 3.18 9.43 -4.79
C PRO A 29 3.91 8.08 -4.76
N THR A 30 4.77 7.87 -3.76
CA THR A 30 5.47 6.60 -3.49
C THR A 30 4.55 5.46 -3.04
N ALA A 31 3.29 5.72 -2.69
CA ALA A 31 2.30 4.70 -2.37
C ALA A 31 1.59 4.12 -3.61
N SER A 32 1.83 4.71 -4.80
CA SER A 32 1.21 4.28 -6.04
C SER A 32 1.56 2.83 -6.40
N GLY A 33 0.60 2.13 -7.01
CA GLY A 33 0.80 0.76 -7.50
C GLY A 33 0.88 -0.31 -6.41
N SER A 34 1.37 -1.48 -6.83
CA SER A 34 1.35 -2.71 -6.02
C SER A 34 2.27 -2.63 -4.80
N GLY A 35 3.52 -2.17 -4.94
CA GLY A 35 4.50 -2.24 -3.86
C GLY A 35 5.41 -3.48 -3.88
N ILE A 36 5.04 -4.52 -4.64
CA ILE A 36 5.89 -5.72 -4.83
C ILE A 36 7.27 -5.38 -5.42
N PRO A 37 7.40 -4.60 -6.52
CA PRO A 37 8.72 -4.32 -7.08
C PRO A 37 9.61 -3.55 -6.10
N GLU A 38 9.03 -2.66 -5.30
CA GLU A 38 9.70 -1.90 -4.25
C GLU A 38 10.18 -2.81 -3.11
N VAL A 39 9.34 -3.73 -2.65
CA VAL A 39 9.74 -4.75 -1.66
C VAL A 39 10.87 -5.62 -2.21
N LYS A 40 10.76 -6.10 -3.46
CA LYS A 40 11.79 -6.94 -4.10
C LYS A 40 13.14 -6.23 -4.22
N THR A 41 13.13 -4.95 -4.57
CA THR A 41 14.35 -4.13 -4.67
C THR A 41 15.00 -3.88 -3.31
N ILE A 42 14.20 -3.69 -2.25
CA ILE A 42 14.71 -3.61 -0.88
C ILE A 42 15.38 -4.92 -0.46
N LEU A 43 14.75 -6.06 -0.73
CA LEU A 43 15.32 -7.38 -0.43
C LEU A 43 16.63 -7.62 -1.20
N ASN A 44 16.72 -7.14 -2.44
CA ASN A 44 17.91 -7.28 -3.27
C ASN A 44 19.14 -6.48 -2.81
N GLY A 45 18.98 -5.42 -2.01
CA GLY A 45 20.11 -4.50 -1.85
C GLY A 45 19.77 -3.05 -1.60
N PHE A 46 18.64 -2.60 -2.09
CA PHE A 46 18.43 -1.17 -2.30
C PHE A 46 17.65 -0.54 -1.15
N VAL A 47 18.29 0.41 -0.47
CA VAL A 47 17.62 1.16 0.61
C VAL A 47 16.74 2.23 0.01
N MET A 48 15.43 2.03 0.10
CA MET A 48 14.43 3.03 -0.27
C MET A 48 13.57 3.35 0.97
N PRO A 49 13.95 4.35 1.78
CA PRO A 49 13.26 4.62 3.04
C PRO A 49 11.87 5.24 2.83
N ASP A 50 11.68 5.99 1.74
CA ASP A 50 10.41 6.67 1.47
C ASP A 50 9.25 5.72 1.12
N VAL A 51 9.54 4.57 0.50
CA VAL A 51 8.50 3.62 0.09
C VAL A 51 7.90 2.89 1.29
N VAL A 52 8.71 2.59 2.32
CA VAL A 52 8.29 1.93 3.57
C VAL A 52 7.96 2.91 4.71
N SER A 53 7.76 4.19 4.40
CA SER A 53 7.46 5.20 5.42
C SER A 53 6.07 5.03 6.04
N PHE A 54 5.88 5.57 7.25
CA PHE A 54 4.55 5.61 7.87
C PHE A 54 3.53 6.40 7.03
N ARG A 55 3.99 7.41 6.28
CA ARG A 55 3.15 8.21 5.39
C ARG A 55 2.62 7.36 4.23
N THR A 56 3.48 6.55 3.60
CA THR A 56 3.04 5.66 2.51
C THR A 56 2.08 4.60 3.03
N LEU A 57 2.33 4.04 4.21
CA LEU A 57 1.40 3.10 4.86
C LEU A 57 -0.01 3.68 5.00
N CYS A 58 -0.14 4.87 5.60
CA CYS A 58 -1.44 5.50 5.84
C CYS A 58 -2.17 5.82 4.53
N VAL A 59 -1.46 6.44 3.58
CA VAL A 59 -2.02 6.81 2.27
C VAL A 59 -2.46 5.56 1.49
N LYS A 60 -1.66 4.50 1.53
CA LYS A 60 -1.94 3.27 0.80
C LYS A 60 -3.17 2.55 1.32
N VAL A 61 -3.34 2.47 2.65
CA VAL A 61 -4.52 1.85 3.27
C VAL A 61 -5.79 2.65 2.94
N VAL A 62 -5.76 3.97 3.10
CA VAL A 62 -6.94 4.82 2.81
C VAL A 62 -7.28 4.81 1.32
N GLY A 63 -6.28 4.91 0.44
CA GLY A 63 -6.48 4.82 -1.01
C GLY A 63 -7.06 3.48 -1.44
N LEU A 64 -6.60 2.37 -0.86
CA LEU A 64 -7.18 1.04 -1.08
C LEU A 64 -8.65 0.99 -0.70
N MET A 65 -9.01 1.48 0.49
CA MET A 65 -10.40 1.48 0.96
C MET A 65 -11.32 2.27 0.02
N LEU A 66 -10.86 3.44 -0.44
CA LEU A 66 -11.61 4.27 -1.40
C LEU A 66 -11.75 3.60 -2.77
N SER A 67 -10.69 2.96 -3.27
CA SER A 67 -10.75 2.26 -4.56
C SER A 67 -11.63 1.01 -4.52
N VAL A 68 -11.68 0.29 -3.39
CA VAL A 68 -12.61 -0.83 -3.18
C VAL A 68 -14.04 -0.32 -3.06
N ALA A 69 -14.27 0.78 -2.34
CA ALA A 69 -15.59 1.42 -2.25
C ALA A 69 -16.10 1.94 -3.61
N ALA A 70 -15.18 2.35 -4.50
CA ALA A 70 -15.49 2.74 -5.87
C ALA A 70 -15.90 1.56 -6.77
N GLY A 71 -15.80 0.31 -6.29
CA GLY A 71 -16.11 -0.89 -7.06
C GLY A 71 -15.06 -1.23 -8.13
N MET A 72 -13.83 -0.72 -7.97
CA MET A 72 -12.76 -1.02 -8.92
C MET A 72 -12.29 -2.48 -8.79
N ALA A 73 -12.14 -3.17 -9.91
CA ALA A 73 -11.55 -4.51 -9.98
C ALA A 73 -10.02 -4.46 -9.82
N LEU A 74 -9.55 -4.17 -8.61
CA LEU A 74 -8.13 -4.14 -8.25
C LEU A 74 -7.77 -5.38 -7.44
N GLY A 75 -6.59 -5.96 -7.70
CA GLY A 75 -6.06 -7.05 -6.89
C GLY A 75 -5.57 -6.55 -5.53
N LYS A 76 -6.06 -7.13 -4.43
CA LYS A 76 -5.63 -6.78 -3.06
C LYS A 76 -4.24 -7.32 -2.69
N GLU A 77 -3.83 -8.41 -3.34
CA GLU A 77 -2.64 -9.19 -2.96
C GLU A 77 -1.35 -8.35 -2.94
N GLY A 78 -1.11 -7.58 -4.01
CA GLY A 78 0.11 -6.78 -4.13
C GLY A 78 0.24 -5.68 -3.06
N PRO A 79 -0.77 -4.81 -2.93
CA PRO A 79 -0.81 -3.81 -1.88
C PRO A 79 -0.72 -4.35 -0.45
N LEU A 80 -1.31 -5.51 -0.15
CA LEU A 80 -1.26 -6.13 1.18
C LEU A 80 0.16 -6.55 1.58
N VAL A 81 0.96 -7.07 0.64
CA VAL A 81 2.38 -7.37 0.87
C VAL A 81 3.13 -6.12 1.31
N HIS A 82 2.93 -5.01 0.60
CA HIS A 82 3.62 -3.75 0.90
C HIS A 82 3.16 -3.19 2.26
N VAL A 83 1.86 -3.25 2.57
CA VAL A 83 1.34 -2.82 3.88
C VAL A 83 1.98 -3.61 5.02
N ALA A 84 2.14 -4.93 4.88
CA ALA A 84 2.79 -5.77 5.89
C ALA A 84 4.27 -5.38 6.10
N VAL A 85 5.01 -5.12 5.01
CA VAL A 85 6.41 -4.68 5.07
C VAL A 85 6.55 -3.28 5.68
N CYS A 86 5.64 -2.35 5.38
CA CYS A 86 5.63 -1.03 6.01
C CYS A 86 5.36 -1.10 7.52
N TRP A 87 4.45 -1.98 7.96
CA TRP A 87 4.26 -2.24 9.39
C TRP A 87 5.53 -2.79 10.03
N ALA A 88 6.17 -3.76 9.39
CA ALA A 88 7.43 -4.33 9.85
C ALA A 88 8.54 -3.27 9.97
N GLN A 89 8.61 -2.31 9.05
CA GLN A 89 9.53 -1.18 9.13
C GLN A 89 9.25 -0.33 10.38
N GLN A 90 7.98 -0.06 10.69
CA GLN A 90 7.61 0.73 11.86
C GLN A 90 7.95 0.01 13.17
N PHE A 91 7.73 -1.32 13.22
CA PHE A 91 8.15 -2.15 14.35
C PHE A 91 9.67 -2.27 14.48
N SER A 92 10.41 -2.29 13.36
CA SER A 92 11.88 -2.33 13.39
C SER A 92 12.49 -1.13 14.12
N GLY A 93 11.81 0.02 14.11
CA GLY A 93 12.24 1.22 14.83
C GLY A 93 12.05 1.16 16.34
N LEU A 94 11.16 0.30 16.84
CA LEU A 94 10.89 0.13 18.27
C LEU A 94 11.94 -0.73 18.98
N PHE A 95 12.66 -1.57 18.24
CA PHE A 95 13.62 -2.51 18.78
C PHE A 95 15.02 -2.23 18.22
N PRO A 96 16.00 -1.87 19.06
CA PRO A 96 17.38 -1.60 18.63
C PRO A 96 18.01 -2.77 17.86
N GLN A 97 17.54 -3.99 18.13
CA GLN A 97 18.01 -5.23 17.51
C GLN A 97 17.79 -5.28 15.99
N PHE A 98 16.81 -4.57 15.44
CA PHE A 98 16.49 -4.54 14.01
C PHE A 98 17.00 -3.30 13.26
N GLN A 99 17.82 -2.46 13.91
CA GLN A 99 18.43 -1.30 13.23
C GLN A 99 19.47 -1.71 12.18
N ASN A 100 20.08 -2.90 12.32
CA ASN A 100 20.97 -3.46 11.32
C ASN A 100 20.20 -3.78 10.04
N GLU A 101 20.71 -3.29 8.91
CA GLU A 101 20.03 -3.45 7.63
C GLU A 101 19.80 -4.92 7.23
N GLY A 102 20.75 -5.81 7.54
CA GLY A 102 20.59 -7.25 7.33
C GLY A 102 19.40 -7.84 8.09
N LYS A 103 19.31 -7.57 9.40
CA LYS A 103 18.19 -8.03 10.24
C LYS A 103 16.86 -7.39 9.85
N ARG A 104 16.89 -6.13 9.40
CA ARG A 104 15.71 -5.43 8.89
C ARG A 104 15.19 -6.11 7.61
N ARG A 105 16.08 -6.55 6.73
CA ARG A 105 15.69 -7.31 5.53
C ARG A 105 15.17 -8.69 5.87
N GLU A 106 15.74 -9.39 6.86
CA GLU A 106 15.17 -10.64 7.38
C GLU A 106 13.73 -10.43 7.87
N LEU A 107 13.49 -9.35 8.60
CA LEU A 107 12.15 -8.98 9.06
C LEU A 107 11.20 -8.70 7.88
N PHE A 108 11.66 -8.00 6.83
CA PHE A 108 10.85 -7.75 5.63
C PHE A 108 10.55 -9.03 4.84
N SER A 109 11.53 -9.93 4.72
CA SER A 109 11.36 -11.25 4.11
C SER A 109 10.34 -12.10 4.85
N ALA A 110 10.26 -11.99 6.17
CA ALA A 110 9.24 -12.66 6.99
C ALA A 110 7.86 -11.98 6.89
N ALA A 111 7.82 -10.64 6.79
CA ALA A 111 6.58 -9.88 6.73
C ALA A 111 5.86 -9.99 5.37
N ALA A 112 6.60 -10.05 4.26
CA ALA A 112 6.05 -10.15 2.92
C ALA A 112 5.07 -11.34 2.73
N PRO A 113 5.42 -12.61 3.06
CA PRO A 113 4.49 -13.73 2.94
C PRO A 113 3.32 -13.62 3.91
N ALA A 114 3.50 -13.02 5.11
CA ALA A 114 2.42 -12.80 6.06
C ALA A 114 1.32 -11.90 5.48
N GLY A 115 1.67 -10.92 4.63
CA GLY A 115 0.72 -10.06 3.94
C GLY A 115 -0.09 -10.74 2.83
N VAL A 116 0.41 -11.83 2.23
CA VAL A 116 -0.30 -12.61 1.18
C VAL A 116 -1.13 -13.73 1.79
N SER A 117 -0.84 -14.13 3.02
CA SER A 117 -1.49 -15.28 3.69
C SER A 117 -2.94 -15.00 4.14
N THR A 118 -3.55 -13.88 3.71
CA THR A 118 -4.89 -13.40 4.10
C THR A 118 -5.88 -13.35 2.94
#